data_AF-A0A0M2CS58-F1
#
_entry.id   AF-A0A0M2CS58-F1
#
_cell.length_a   1.000
_cell.length_b   1.000
_cell.length_c   1.000
_cell.angle_alpha   90.00
_cell.angle_beta   90.00
_cell.angle_gamma   90.00
#
_symmetry.space_group_name_H-M   'P 1'
#
loop_
_entity.id
_entity.type
_entity.pdbx_description
1 polymer ?
#
loop_
_entity_poly.entity_id
_entity_poly.type
_entity_poly.pdbx_seq_one_letter_code
_entity_poly.pdbx_strand_id
1 'polypeptide(L)'
;MQTTSTTPAPGEGPDGVRPPADPRSSWYDSDSLLRTVLMGTLGSLMLLVGSLGVGWLASVSPLRQAPVIIGMRFTTTGVIVSILLLAVGGMLLIREWLRLGQKLNTWGPGSGRWVLIAIAAWAAPMLVTIPLFSRDVYSYIGQGRVMANGLNPYEHGVSTIDNFFQLGADQMWSESPPPYGPLFLWLEQFVVAVTGADPDAGVLWFRGMCVLAVIACMWLVPRLARLHGINPARALWLSVANPLFLTNFIVSVHNDAIMIALALGGTYAAAVHRNWKGGLLG
;
A
#
# COMPACT_ATOMS: atom_id res chain seq x y z
N MET A 1 -11.14 -73.10 -9.97
CA MET A 1 -11.76 -72.15 -10.91
C MET A 1 -12.21 -70.94 -10.09
N GLN A 2 -11.38 -69.91 -10.00
CA GLN A 2 -11.72 -68.58 -9.47
C GLN A 2 -10.67 -67.62 -10.04
N THR A 3 -11.10 -66.77 -10.97
CA THR A 3 -10.30 -65.77 -11.67
C THR A 3 -10.45 -64.43 -10.96
N THR A 4 -9.37 -63.88 -10.41
CA THR A 4 -9.32 -62.51 -9.89
C THR A 4 -8.98 -61.55 -11.02
N SER A 5 -9.95 -60.70 -11.39
CA SER A 5 -9.79 -59.58 -12.32
C SER A 5 -9.19 -58.37 -11.59
N THR A 6 -8.03 -57.90 -12.02
CA THR A 6 -7.45 -56.62 -11.63
C THR A 6 -7.93 -55.51 -12.58
N THR A 7 -8.66 -54.53 -12.05
CA THR A 7 -9.03 -53.30 -12.78
C THR A 7 -7.87 -52.29 -12.73
N PRO A 8 -7.44 -51.66 -13.83
CA PRO A 8 -6.40 -50.63 -13.80
C PRO A 8 -6.95 -49.28 -13.32
N ALA A 9 -6.09 -48.48 -12.68
CA ALA A 9 -6.39 -47.11 -12.27
C ALA A 9 -6.48 -46.16 -13.48
N PRO A 10 -7.35 -45.12 -13.45
CA PRO A 10 -7.53 -44.22 -14.58
C PRO A 10 -6.35 -43.25 -14.69
N GLY A 11 -5.50 -43.43 -15.71
CA GLY A 11 -4.45 -42.44 -16.04
C GLY A 11 -3.33 -42.92 -16.95
N GLU A 12 -3.10 -44.22 -17.09
CA GLU A 12 -2.04 -44.74 -17.94
C GLU A 12 -2.62 -45.25 -19.27
N GLY A 13 -2.59 -44.38 -20.29
CA GLY A 13 -2.72 -44.82 -21.68
C GLY A 13 -1.47 -45.63 -22.08
N PRO A 14 -1.56 -46.53 -23.09
CA PRO A 14 -0.51 -47.51 -23.38
C PRO A 14 0.79 -46.93 -23.95
N ASP A 15 0.82 -45.64 -24.29
CA ASP A 15 1.98 -44.99 -24.89
C ASP A 15 2.37 -43.77 -24.08
N GLY A 16 3.56 -43.80 -23.48
CA GLY A 16 4.16 -42.74 -22.65
C GLY A 16 4.51 -41.45 -23.39
N VAL A 17 3.65 -40.99 -24.29
CA VAL A 17 3.83 -39.74 -25.04
C VAL A 17 3.25 -38.60 -24.22
N ARG A 18 4.14 -37.84 -23.58
CA ARG A 18 3.81 -36.51 -23.05
C ARG A 18 3.22 -35.67 -24.20
N PRO A 19 2.05 -35.02 -24.03
CA PRO A 19 1.53 -34.16 -25.08
C PRO A 19 2.56 -33.05 -25.41
N PRO A 20 2.72 -32.69 -26.70
CA PRO A 20 3.67 -31.66 -27.09
C PRO A 20 3.32 -30.33 -26.41
N ALA A 21 4.34 -29.63 -25.92
CA ALA A 21 4.18 -28.32 -25.30
C ALA A 21 3.49 -27.36 -26.28
N ASP A 22 2.47 -26.65 -25.81
CA ASP A 22 1.72 -25.68 -26.61
C ASP A 22 2.67 -24.56 -27.12
N PRO A 23 2.86 -24.41 -28.45
CA PRO A 23 3.73 -23.37 -29.02
C PRO A 23 3.32 -21.94 -28.63
N ARG A 24 2.09 -21.76 -28.11
CA ARG A 24 1.58 -20.49 -27.62
C ARG A 24 2.10 -20.10 -26.23
N SER A 25 2.87 -20.94 -25.52
CA SER A 25 3.42 -20.56 -24.20
C SER A 25 4.72 -19.74 -24.28
N SER A 26 5.42 -19.75 -25.42
CA SER A 26 6.82 -19.27 -25.49
C SER A 26 7.01 -17.76 -25.33
N TRP A 27 5.97 -16.95 -25.56
CA TRP A 27 6.01 -15.49 -25.40
C TRP A 27 5.61 -15.03 -23.98
N TYR A 28 5.06 -15.93 -23.14
CA TYR A 28 4.74 -15.66 -21.73
C TYR A 28 5.70 -16.31 -20.73
N ASP A 29 6.49 -17.31 -21.16
CA ASP A 29 7.52 -18.00 -20.37
C ASP A 29 8.82 -17.19 -20.21
N SER A 30 8.74 -16.02 -19.59
CA SER A 30 9.91 -15.57 -18.84
C SER A 30 9.68 -15.93 -17.38
N ASP A 31 10.19 -17.11 -16.98
CA ASP A 31 10.14 -17.62 -15.61
C ASP A 31 10.91 -16.71 -14.60
N SER A 32 11.59 -15.68 -15.12
CA SER A 32 12.30 -14.69 -14.34
C SER A 32 11.38 -13.92 -13.39
N LEU A 33 11.56 -14.17 -12.08
CA LEU A 33 10.99 -13.36 -10.99
C LEU A 33 11.52 -11.93 -11.02
N LEU A 34 12.78 -11.74 -11.41
CA LEU A 34 13.39 -10.42 -11.55
C LEU A 34 12.63 -9.55 -12.56
N ARG A 35 12.25 -10.11 -13.72
CA ARG A 35 11.45 -9.36 -14.71
C ARG A 35 10.12 -8.89 -14.12
N THR A 36 9.47 -9.74 -13.34
CA THR A 36 8.20 -9.39 -12.68
C THR A 36 8.39 -8.27 -11.65
N VAL A 37 9.46 -8.33 -10.85
CA VAL A 37 9.81 -7.23 -9.95
C VAL A 37 10.06 -5.93 -10.73
N LEU A 38 10.90 -5.97 -11.77
CA LEU A 38 11.26 -4.80 -12.58
C LEU A 38 10.04 -4.17 -13.27
N MET A 39 9.14 -4.99 -13.82
CA MET A 39 7.92 -4.49 -14.46
C MET A 39 6.95 -3.88 -13.44
N GLY A 40 6.82 -4.44 -12.24
CA GLY A 40 6.05 -3.79 -11.17
C GLY A 40 6.70 -2.49 -10.67
N THR A 41 8.03 -2.42 -10.61
CA THR A 41 8.76 -1.17 -10.33
C THR A 41 8.53 -0.13 -11.42
N LEU A 42 8.51 -0.53 -12.69
CA LEU A 42 8.13 0.35 -13.79
C LEU A 42 6.71 0.89 -13.59
N GLY A 43 5.75 0.05 -13.21
CA GLY A 43 4.40 0.51 -12.86
C GLY A 43 4.39 1.53 -11.73
N SER A 44 5.22 1.33 -10.71
CA SER A 44 5.37 2.27 -9.58
C SER A 44 6.02 3.60 -10.00
N LEU A 45 6.99 3.57 -10.92
CA LEU A 45 7.58 4.76 -11.52
C LEU A 45 6.55 5.53 -12.38
N MET A 46 5.67 4.81 -13.08
CA MET A 46 4.57 5.45 -13.81
C MET A 46 3.59 6.14 -12.85
N LEU A 47 3.30 5.53 -11.69
CA LEU A 47 2.52 6.21 -10.63
C LEU A 47 3.22 7.47 -10.13
N LEU A 48 4.53 7.41 -9.89
CA LEU A 48 5.34 8.57 -9.49
C LEU A 48 5.26 9.70 -10.50
N VAL A 49 5.55 9.43 -11.78
CA VAL A 49 5.53 10.47 -12.82
C VAL A 49 4.11 10.98 -13.06
N GLY A 50 3.10 10.10 -13.07
CA GLY A 50 1.70 10.49 -13.18
C GLY A 50 1.22 11.36 -12.03
N SER A 51 1.75 11.15 -10.81
CA SER A 51 1.42 11.98 -9.64
C SER A 51 1.76 13.46 -9.81
N LEU A 52 2.74 13.78 -10.67
CA LEU A 52 3.14 15.17 -10.92
C LEU A 52 1.99 15.99 -11.53
N GLY A 53 1.18 15.39 -12.41
CA GLY A 53 0.10 16.08 -13.11
C GLY A 53 -1.28 15.99 -12.44
N VAL A 54 -1.55 14.93 -11.65
CA VAL A 54 -2.90 14.74 -11.07
C VAL A 54 -2.91 14.44 -9.57
N GLY A 55 -1.75 14.35 -8.91
CA GLY A 55 -1.69 14.20 -7.45
C GLY A 55 -2.26 15.39 -6.71
N TRP A 56 -2.64 15.22 -5.46
CA TRP A 56 -3.14 16.28 -4.61
C TRP A 56 -1.99 17.08 -4.01
N LEU A 57 -1.93 18.37 -4.31
CA LEU A 57 -1.03 19.36 -3.71
C LEU A 57 -1.85 20.43 -3.01
N ALA A 58 -1.44 20.80 -1.79
CA ALA A 58 -1.95 21.97 -1.10
C ALA A 58 -1.74 23.24 -1.95
N SER A 59 -2.63 24.22 -1.81
CA SER A 59 -2.55 25.44 -2.63
C SER A 59 -1.30 26.27 -2.35
N VAL A 60 -0.80 26.23 -1.12
CA VAL A 60 0.43 26.92 -0.68
C VAL A 60 1.72 26.15 -0.99
N SER A 61 1.63 24.91 -1.47
CA SER A 61 2.81 24.08 -1.73
C SER A 61 3.73 24.75 -2.77
N PRO A 62 5.03 24.95 -2.45
CA PRO A 62 6.01 25.45 -3.41
C PRO A 62 6.17 24.54 -4.64
N LEU A 63 5.87 23.24 -4.50
CA LEU A 63 5.95 22.27 -5.61
C LEU A 63 5.04 22.66 -6.78
N ARG A 64 3.94 23.38 -6.53
CA ARG A 64 3.07 23.91 -7.59
C ARG A 64 3.79 24.87 -8.54
N GLN A 65 4.88 25.49 -8.11
CA GLN A 65 5.66 26.45 -8.89
C GLN A 65 6.75 25.79 -9.74
N ALA A 66 7.01 24.48 -9.56
CA ALA A 66 8.03 23.78 -10.31
C ALA A 66 7.64 23.68 -11.80
N PRO A 67 8.50 24.05 -12.77
CA PRO A 67 8.15 24.09 -14.19
C PRO A 67 7.62 22.76 -14.74
N VAL A 68 8.20 21.64 -14.29
CA VAL A 68 7.76 20.29 -14.68
C VAL A 68 6.35 19.98 -14.17
N ILE A 69 6.04 20.37 -12.93
CA ILE A 69 4.71 20.17 -12.33
C ILE A 69 3.70 21.06 -13.03
N ILE A 70 4.05 22.32 -13.33
CA ILE A 70 3.20 23.23 -14.09
C ILE A 70 2.86 22.64 -15.47
N GLY A 71 3.89 22.20 -16.21
CA GLY A 71 3.71 21.61 -17.53
C GLY A 71 2.81 20.37 -17.51
N MET A 72 2.96 19.50 -16.50
CA MET A 72 2.15 18.29 -16.35
C MET A 72 0.72 18.57 -15.88
N ARG A 73 0.48 19.63 -15.10
CA ARG A 73 -0.83 19.95 -14.51
C ARG A 73 -1.71 20.86 -15.36
N PHE A 74 -1.11 21.81 -16.07
CA PHE A 74 -1.85 22.90 -16.73
C PHE A 74 -1.87 22.80 -18.26
N THR A 75 -1.28 21.74 -18.83
CA THR A 75 -1.43 21.43 -20.26
C THR A 75 -2.35 20.22 -20.44
N THR A 76 -3.24 20.27 -21.44
CA THR A 76 -4.14 19.15 -21.76
C THR A 76 -3.35 17.85 -21.99
N THR A 77 -2.25 17.93 -22.74
CA THR A 77 -1.37 16.78 -22.99
C THR A 77 -0.74 16.25 -21.72
N GLY A 78 -0.22 17.12 -20.84
CA GLY A 78 0.38 16.72 -19.57
C GLY A 78 -0.59 15.98 -18.65
N VAL A 79 -1.83 16.46 -18.58
CA VAL A 79 -2.89 15.82 -17.78
C VAL A 79 -3.26 14.46 -18.38
N ILE A 80 -3.47 14.37 -19.70
CA ILE A 80 -3.77 13.10 -20.38
C ILE A 80 -2.65 12.08 -20.16
N VAL A 81 -1.39 12.48 -20.35
CA VAL A 81 -0.23 11.61 -20.11
C VAL A 81 -0.20 11.14 -18.66
N SER A 82 -0.45 12.03 -17.70
CA SER A 82 -0.48 11.68 -16.28
C SER A 82 -1.56 10.63 -15.97
N ILE A 83 -2.78 10.82 -16.49
CA ILE A 83 -3.88 9.86 -16.32
C ILE A 83 -3.53 8.49 -16.92
N LEU A 84 -2.97 8.48 -18.14
CA LEU A 84 -2.55 7.24 -18.80
C LEU A 84 -1.43 6.53 -18.02
N LEU A 85 -0.46 7.28 -17.50
CA LEU A 85 0.61 6.73 -16.66
C LEU A 85 0.04 6.09 -15.39
N LEU A 86 -0.93 6.75 -14.73
CA LEU A 86 -1.58 6.16 -13.54
C LEU A 86 -2.35 4.89 -13.87
N ALA A 87 -3.18 4.93 -14.92
CA ALA A 87 -4.01 3.80 -15.31
C ALA A 87 -3.14 2.59 -15.70
N VAL A 88 -2.18 2.79 -16.60
CA VAL A 88 -1.28 1.73 -17.07
C VAL A 88 -0.35 1.26 -15.95
N GLY A 89 0.18 2.18 -15.14
CA GLY A 89 1.04 1.84 -14.01
C GLY A 89 0.32 0.98 -12.96
N GLY A 90 -0.91 1.35 -12.61
CA GLY A 90 -1.76 0.55 -11.70
C GLY A 90 -2.11 -0.82 -12.27
N MET A 91 -2.50 -0.89 -13.56
CA MET A 91 -2.75 -2.17 -14.24
C MET A 91 -1.51 -3.06 -14.26
N LEU A 92 -0.33 -2.48 -14.51
CA LEU A 92 0.94 -3.20 -14.53
C LEU A 92 1.30 -3.75 -13.14
N LEU A 93 1.09 -2.97 -12.09
CA LEU A 93 1.29 -3.41 -10.71
C LEU A 93 0.39 -4.59 -10.34
N ILE A 94 -0.91 -4.52 -10.66
CA ILE A 94 -1.86 -5.62 -10.40
C ILE A 94 -1.45 -6.87 -11.18
N ARG A 95 -1.12 -6.71 -12.46
CA ARG A 95 -0.66 -7.81 -13.31
C ARG A 95 0.59 -8.49 -12.73
N GLU A 96 1.59 -7.71 -12.35
CA GLU A 96 2.85 -8.27 -11.86
C GLU A 96 2.75 -8.81 -10.43
N TRP A 97 1.85 -8.30 -9.59
CA TRP A 97 1.46 -8.92 -8.33
C TRP A 97 0.85 -10.32 -8.52
N LEU A 98 -0.10 -10.46 -9.45
CA LEU A 98 -0.69 -11.76 -9.77
C LEU A 98 0.35 -12.72 -10.35
N ARG A 99 1.19 -12.24 -11.27
CA ARG A 99 2.28 -13.05 -11.85
C ARG A 99 3.33 -13.48 -10.83
N LEU A 100 3.64 -12.63 -9.85
CA LEU A 100 4.54 -12.98 -8.75
C LEU A 100 3.97 -14.17 -7.97
N GLY A 101 2.67 -14.14 -7.65
CA GLY A 101 1.99 -15.26 -6.98
C GLY A 101 1.94 -16.53 -7.82
N GLN A 102 1.67 -16.41 -9.13
CA GLN A 102 1.66 -17.53 -10.07
C GLN A 102 3.03 -18.22 -10.18
N LYS A 103 4.11 -17.42 -10.26
CA LYS A 103 5.48 -17.94 -10.34
C LYS A 103 5.97 -18.54 -9.02
N LEU A 104 5.49 -18.03 -7.89
CA LEU A 104 5.82 -18.53 -6.55
C LEU A 104 4.84 -19.60 -6.04
N ASN A 105 4.00 -20.20 -6.90
CA ASN A 105 2.86 -21.05 -6.50
C ASN A 105 3.22 -22.24 -5.57
N THR A 106 4.44 -22.76 -5.64
CA THR A 106 4.90 -23.83 -4.72
C THR A 106 5.34 -23.33 -3.34
N TRP A 107 5.45 -22.00 -3.17
CA TRP A 107 5.81 -21.29 -1.94
C TRP A 107 7.02 -21.89 -1.20
N GLY A 108 7.99 -22.38 -1.96
CA GLY A 108 9.18 -23.08 -1.48
C GLY A 108 10.26 -22.18 -0.88
N PRO A 109 11.45 -22.75 -0.60
CA PRO A 109 12.59 -22.00 -0.09
C PRO A 109 12.95 -20.81 -1.00
N GLY A 110 13.05 -19.61 -0.41
CA GLY A 110 13.38 -18.38 -1.15
C GLY A 110 12.18 -17.56 -1.63
N SER A 111 10.93 -18.07 -1.60
CA SER A 111 9.74 -17.29 -1.99
C SER A 111 9.59 -16.02 -1.15
N GLY A 112 9.82 -16.10 0.17
CA GLY A 112 9.75 -14.94 1.05
C GLY A 112 10.74 -13.83 0.68
N ARG A 113 11.95 -14.18 0.24
CA ARG A 113 12.96 -13.22 -0.22
C ARG A 113 12.45 -12.44 -1.43
N TRP A 114 11.88 -13.13 -2.43
CA TRP A 114 11.36 -12.48 -3.63
C TRP A 114 10.13 -11.60 -3.35
N VAL A 115 9.25 -12.01 -2.44
CA VAL A 115 8.13 -11.17 -1.99
C VAL A 115 8.64 -9.89 -1.32
N LEU A 116 9.65 -9.98 -0.44
CA LEU A 116 10.25 -8.80 0.20
C LEU A 116 10.95 -7.88 -0.80
N ILE A 117 11.67 -8.45 -1.77
CA ILE A 117 12.29 -7.69 -2.87
C ILE A 117 11.21 -6.96 -3.68
N ALA A 118 10.10 -7.62 -4.00
CA ALA A 118 8.99 -7.00 -4.73
C ALA A 118 8.37 -5.84 -3.93
N ILE A 119 8.07 -6.05 -2.64
CA ILE A 119 7.55 -5.00 -1.75
C ILE A 119 8.49 -3.80 -1.75
N ALA A 120 9.79 -4.01 -1.51
CA ALA A 120 10.76 -2.92 -1.46
C ALA A 120 10.88 -2.18 -2.80
N ALA A 121 10.95 -2.93 -3.92
CA ALA A 121 11.16 -2.36 -5.24
C ALA A 121 9.91 -1.64 -5.80
N TRP A 122 8.71 -2.05 -5.40
CA TRP A 122 7.46 -1.40 -5.79
C TRP A 122 7.14 -0.22 -4.87
N ALA A 123 7.41 -0.34 -3.56
CA ALA A 123 7.21 0.74 -2.62
C ALA A 123 8.21 1.90 -2.82
N ALA A 124 9.46 1.65 -3.23
CA ALA A 124 10.49 2.68 -3.27
C ALA A 124 10.12 3.91 -4.13
N PRO A 125 9.63 3.78 -5.38
CA PRO A 125 9.14 4.93 -6.13
C PRO A 125 7.92 5.62 -5.51
N MET A 126 7.07 4.86 -4.80
CA MET A 126 5.87 5.38 -4.14
C MET A 126 6.18 6.29 -2.94
N LEU A 127 7.35 6.16 -2.32
CA LEU A 127 7.75 7.00 -1.17
C LEU A 127 7.80 8.49 -1.52
N VAL A 128 8.11 8.80 -2.78
CA VAL A 128 8.32 10.16 -3.29
C VAL A 128 7.18 10.65 -4.19
N THR A 129 6.05 9.93 -4.25
CA THR A 129 4.88 10.39 -5.01
C THR A 129 4.23 11.61 -4.36
N ILE A 130 3.66 12.49 -5.19
CA ILE A 130 2.62 13.41 -4.71
C ILE A 130 1.41 12.56 -4.31
N PRO A 131 0.72 12.82 -3.16
CA PRO A 131 -0.43 12.02 -2.74
C PRO A 131 -1.43 11.78 -3.88
N LEU A 132 -1.84 10.53 -4.10
CA LEU A 132 -2.83 10.14 -5.10
C LEU A 132 -4.05 9.52 -4.43
N PHE A 133 -5.13 9.43 -5.19
CA PHE A 133 -6.39 8.75 -4.85
C PHE A 133 -7.22 9.40 -3.73
N SER A 134 -6.59 9.94 -2.67
CA SER A 134 -7.29 10.65 -1.59
C SER A 134 -6.57 11.94 -1.15
N ARG A 135 -7.35 12.84 -0.52
CA ARG A 135 -6.89 14.07 0.12
C ARG A 135 -6.83 13.97 1.65
N ASP A 136 -7.13 12.82 2.24
CA ASP A 136 -7.33 12.67 3.69
C ASP A 136 -6.13 13.13 4.51
N VAL A 137 -4.91 12.98 3.98
CA VAL A 137 -3.70 13.49 4.63
C VAL A 137 -3.76 14.99 4.96
N TYR A 138 -4.43 15.80 4.13
CA TYR A 138 -4.62 17.22 4.40
C TYR A 138 -5.69 17.48 5.45
N SER A 139 -6.68 16.58 5.56
CA SER A 139 -7.62 16.58 6.68
C SER A 139 -6.89 16.29 8.00
N TYR A 140 -5.93 15.36 8.02
CA TYR A 140 -5.12 15.07 9.22
C TYR A 140 -4.33 16.29 9.68
N ILE A 141 -3.73 17.02 8.73
CA ILE A 141 -3.04 18.30 9.00
C ILE A 141 -4.04 19.32 9.56
N GLY A 142 -5.23 19.40 8.97
CA GLY A 142 -6.31 20.27 9.45
C GLY A 142 -6.74 19.98 10.88
N GLN A 143 -7.03 18.72 11.20
CA GLN A 143 -7.43 18.28 12.55
C GLN A 143 -6.30 18.48 13.57
N GLY A 144 -5.06 18.23 13.18
CA GLY A 144 -3.89 18.55 14.01
C GLY A 144 -3.80 20.04 14.35
N ARG A 145 -4.19 20.94 13.44
CA ARG A 145 -4.24 22.39 13.71
C ARG A 145 -5.38 22.76 14.65
N VAL A 146 -6.55 22.11 14.53
CA VAL A 146 -7.65 22.30 15.48
C VAL A 146 -7.17 21.96 16.90
N MET A 147 -6.58 20.78 17.07
CA MET A 147 -5.97 20.34 18.33
C MET A 147 -4.87 21.29 18.82
N ALA A 148 -4.00 21.78 17.92
CA ALA A 148 -2.92 22.71 18.26
C ALA A 148 -3.42 24.08 18.74
N ASN A 149 -4.63 24.48 18.38
CA ASN A 149 -5.29 25.71 18.87
C ASN A 149 -6.08 25.48 20.18
N GLY A 150 -5.97 24.29 20.79
CA GLY A 150 -6.69 23.96 22.02
C GLY A 150 -8.19 23.73 21.81
N LEU A 151 -8.63 23.55 20.56
CA LEU A 151 -10.02 23.25 20.22
C LEU A 151 -10.25 21.74 20.18
N ASN A 152 -11.49 21.32 20.47
CA ASN A 152 -11.93 19.93 20.36
C ASN A 152 -12.37 19.60 18.92
N PRO A 153 -11.68 18.71 18.18
CA PRO A 153 -12.06 18.32 16.80
C PRO A 153 -13.43 17.66 16.66
N TYR A 154 -13.98 17.11 17.75
CA TYR A 154 -15.31 16.53 17.74
C TYR A 154 -16.43 17.57 17.85
N GLU A 155 -16.09 18.81 18.24
CA GLU A 155 -17.03 19.93 18.37
C GLU A 155 -16.76 21.03 17.34
N HIS A 156 -15.51 21.16 16.89
CA HIS A 156 -15.06 22.19 15.95
C HIS A 156 -14.48 21.58 14.69
N GLY A 157 -15.07 21.93 13.54
CA GLY A 157 -14.55 21.57 12.23
C GLY A 157 -13.21 22.22 11.92
N VAL A 158 -12.49 21.66 10.94
CA VAL A 158 -11.25 22.20 10.38
C VAL A 158 -11.46 23.59 9.76
N SER A 159 -12.69 23.87 9.30
CA SER A 159 -13.12 25.19 8.81
C SER A 159 -12.95 26.34 9.82
N THR A 160 -12.93 26.04 11.12
CA THR A 160 -12.73 27.03 12.19
C THR A 160 -11.30 27.60 12.20
N ILE A 161 -10.37 26.94 11.52
CA ILE A 161 -8.98 27.33 11.45
C ILE A 161 -8.71 28.18 10.22
N ASP A 162 -8.04 29.32 10.42
CA ASP A 162 -7.64 30.21 9.34
C ASP A 162 -6.84 29.49 8.24
N ASN A 163 -7.11 29.87 6.99
CA ASN A 163 -6.46 29.36 5.79
C ASN A 163 -6.60 27.83 5.59
N PHE A 164 -7.59 27.16 6.20
CA PHE A 164 -7.73 25.71 6.09
C PHE A 164 -7.79 25.21 4.64
N PHE A 165 -8.51 25.92 3.77
CA PHE A 165 -8.66 25.56 2.36
C PHE A 165 -7.32 25.59 1.61
N GLN A 166 -6.43 26.51 2.00
CA GLN A 166 -5.13 26.67 1.36
C GLN A 166 -4.20 25.47 1.64
N LEU A 167 -4.44 24.75 2.73
CA LEU A 167 -3.68 23.56 3.12
C LEU A 167 -4.16 22.26 2.47
N GLY A 168 -5.17 22.31 1.59
CA GLY A 168 -5.59 21.16 0.78
C GLY A 168 -6.66 20.26 1.40
N ALA A 169 -7.18 20.61 2.59
CA ALA A 169 -8.30 19.89 3.19
C ALA A 169 -9.54 19.96 2.28
N ASP A 170 -10.29 18.85 2.20
CA ASP A 170 -11.49 18.81 1.39
C ASP A 170 -12.61 19.63 2.04
N GLN A 171 -13.17 20.59 1.28
CA GLN A 171 -14.24 21.46 1.77
C GLN A 171 -15.48 20.67 2.18
N MET A 172 -15.78 19.56 1.50
CA MET A 172 -16.95 18.73 1.79
C MET A 172 -16.92 18.17 3.21
N TRP A 173 -15.74 17.91 3.75
CA TRP A 173 -15.55 17.28 5.07
C TRP A 173 -15.09 18.28 6.14
N SER A 174 -15.03 19.58 5.81
CA SER A 174 -14.42 20.58 6.68
C SER A 174 -15.12 20.79 8.04
N GLU A 175 -16.43 20.52 8.11
CA GLU A 175 -17.23 20.57 9.35
C GLU A 175 -17.48 19.19 9.97
N SER A 176 -17.00 18.13 9.33
CA SER A 176 -17.25 16.76 9.80
C SER A 176 -16.31 16.41 10.96
N PRO A 177 -16.82 15.88 12.08
CA PRO A 177 -15.97 15.39 13.14
C PRO A 177 -15.11 14.22 12.64
N PRO A 178 -13.86 14.10 13.11
CA PRO A 178 -12.98 13.04 12.65
C PRO A 178 -13.51 11.67 13.11
N PRO A 179 -13.45 10.63 12.25
CA PRO A 179 -13.83 9.27 12.62
C PRO A 179 -12.75 8.55 13.45
N TYR A 180 -11.67 9.26 13.81
CA TYR A 180 -10.48 8.70 14.47
C TYR A 180 -10.52 8.92 15.97
N GLY A 181 -9.89 8.01 16.73
CA GLY A 181 -9.78 8.12 18.18
C GLY A 181 -8.68 9.09 18.65
N PRO A 182 -8.66 9.44 19.96
CA PRO A 182 -7.75 10.44 20.52
C PRO A 182 -6.26 10.19 20.26
N LEU A 183 -5.83 8.92 20.21
CA LEU A 183 -4.44 8.57 19.92
C LEU A 183 -4.00 9.12 18.56
N PHE A 184 -4.84 9.00 17.54
CA PHE A 184 -4.50 9.50 16.21
C PHE A 184 -4.54 11.04 16.17
N LEU A 185 -5.51 11.66 16.86
CA LEU A 185 -5.57 13.13 16.98
C LEU A 185 -4.31 13.71 17.65
N TRP A 186 -3.74 13.03 18.64
CA TRP A 186 -2.46 13.43 19.23
C TRP A 186 -1.29 13.30 18.26
N LEU A 187 -1.29 12.28 17.40
CA LEU A 187 -0.28 12.16 16.34
C LEU A 187 -0.44 13.28 15.32
N GLU A 188 -1.66 13.63 14.94
CA GLU A 188 -1.94 14.76 14.05
C GLU A 188 -1.44 16.08 14.64
N GLN A 189 -1.75 16.34 15.92
CA GLN A 189 -1.27 17.50 16.65
C GLN A 189 0.26 17.54 16.73
N PHE A 190 0.90 16.39 17.00
CA PHE A 190 2.35 16.27 17.05
C PHE A 190 2.98 16.60 15.69
N VAL A 191 2.45 16.05 14.59
CA VAL A 191 2.95 16.34 13.25
C VAL A 191 2.86 17.83 12.95
N VAL A 192 1.71 18.45 13.23
CA VAL A 192 1.52 19.90 13.03
C VAL A 192 2.50 20.72 13.87
N ALA A 193 2.73 20.34 15.12
CA ALA A 193 3.68 21.03 16.01
C ALA A 193 5.12 20.95 15.49
N VAL A 194 5.53 19.81 14.92
CA VAL A 194 6.89 19.61 14.39
C VAL A 194 7.07 20.26 13.02
N THR A 195 6.06 20.24 12.16
CA THR A 195 6.15 20.78 10.79
C THR A 195 5.79 22.26 10.71
N GLY A 196 5.30 22.86 11.79
CA GLY A 196 4.78 24.23 11.77
C GLY A 196 3.56 24.38 10.85
N ALA A 197 2.76 23.33 10.72
CA ALA A 197 1.63 23.22 9.79
C ALA A 197 2.00 23.32 8.29
N ASP A 198 3.27 23.14 7.92
CA ASP A 198 3.67 23.03 6.51
C ASP A 198 3.04 21.76 5.88
N PRO A 199 2.28 21.89 4.77
CA PRO A 199 1.54 20.77 4.23
C PRO A 199 2.43 19.71 3.59
N ASP A 200 3.51 20.11 2.93
CA ASP A 200 4.40 19.17 2.23
C ASP A 200 5.23 18.36 3.24
N ALA A 201 5.77 19.01 4.26
CA ALA A 201 6.42 18.35 5.38
C ALA A 201 5.43 17.48 6.16
N GLY A 202 4.20 17.95 6.40
CA GLY A 202 3.13 17.18 7.05
C GLY A 202 2.86 15.87 6.32
N VAL A 203 2.69 15.92 5.00
CA VAL A 203 2.51 14.74 4.14
C VAL A 203 3.69 13.76 4.29
N LEU A 204 4.93 14.25 4.29
CA LEU A 204 6.11 13.40 4.44
C LEU A 204 6.18 12.74 5.83
N TRP A 205 5.83 13.46 6.90
CA TRP A 205 5.78 12.92 8.26
C TRP A 205 4.73 11.83 8.39
N PHE A 206 3.48 12.08 7.95
CA PHE A 206 2.44 11.06 7.97
C PHE A 206 2.80 9.87 7.09
N ARG A 207 3.41 10.09 5.91
CA ARG A 207 3.88 9.01 5.06
C ARG A 207 4.97 8.18 5.75
N GLY A 208 5.90 8.83 6.43
CA GLY A 208 6.90 8.14 7.26
C GLY A 208 6.26 7.22 8.29
N MET A 209 5.23 7.70 9.00
CA MET A 209 4.48 6.89 9.97
C MET A 209 3.76 5.71 9.31
N CYS A 210 3.13 5.93 8.14
CA CYS A 210 2.50 4.86 7.38
C CYS A 210 3.52 3.81 6.91
N VAL A 211 4.70 4.24 6.45
CA VAL A 211 5.79 3.34 6.05
C VAL A 211 6.31 2.51 7.23
N LEU A 212 6.48 3.13 8.40
CA LEU A 212 6.82 2.40 9.63
C LEU A 212 5.75 1.35 9.98
N ALA A 213 4.47 1.69 9.81
CA ALA A 213 3.37 0.78 10.03
C ALA A 213 3.35 -0.38 8.99
N VAL A 214 3.67 -0.11 7.72
CA VAL A 214 3.85 -1.13 6.68
C VAL A 214 5.01 -2.06 7.04
N ILE A 215 6.14 -1.54 7.49
CA ILE A 215 7.30 -2.34 7.95
C ILE A 215 6.91 -3.21 9.16
N ALA A 216 6.14 -2.67 10.11
CA ALA A 216 5.60 -3.44 11.22
C ALA A 216 4.69 -4.58 10.73
N CYS A 217 3.81 -4.33 9.74
CA CYS A 217 3.00 -5.37 9.10
C CYS A 217 3.87 -6.45 8.45
N MET A 218 4.96 -6.08 7.75
CA MET A 218 5.92 -7.03 7.16
C MET A 218 6.56 -7.95 8.21
N TRP A 219 6.67 -7.47 9.45
CA TRP A 219 7.21 -8.25 10.58
C TRP A 219 6.15 -9.10 11.27
N LEU A 220 4.94 -8.57 11.44
CA LEU A 220 3.82 -9.19 12.17
C LEU A 220 3.12 -10.28 11.37
N VAL A 221 2.76 -10.01 10.11
CA VAL A 221 2.04 -10.94 9.22
C VAL A 221 2.71 -12.32 9.14
N PRO A 222 4.02 -12.44 8.83
CA PRO A 222 4.64 -13.75 8.71
C PRO A 222 4.75 -14.49 10.05
N ARG A 223 4.78 -13.76 11.18
CA ARG A 223 4.77 -14.38 12.52
C ARG A 223 3.40 -14.95 12.86
N LEU A 224 2.34 -14.19 12.63
CA LEU A 224 0.96 -14.63 12.78
C LEU A 224 0.66 -15.82 11.86
N ALA A 225 1.14 -15.79 10.62
CA ALA A 225 1.00 -16.90 9.68
C ALA A 225 1.64 -18.19 10.22
N ARG A 226 2.87 -18.11 10.77
CA ARG A 226 3.54 -19.27 11.38
C ARG A 226 2.77 -19.84 12.57
N LEU A 227 2.19 -19.00 13.42
CA LEU A 227 1.39 -19.45 14.56
C LEU A 227 0.16 -20.27 14.15
N HIS A 228 -0.34 -20.07 12.92
CA HIS A 228 -1.53 -20.74 12.41
C HIS A 228 -1.23 -21.78 11.32
N GLY A 229 0.03 -22.18 11.13
CA GLY A 229 0.42 -23.16 10.11
C GLY A 229 0.24 -22.68 8.67
N ILE A 230 0.12 -21.38 8.44
CA ILE A 230 -0.01 -20.77 7.11
C ILE A 230 1.38 -20.41 6.57
N ASN A 231 1.61 -20.59 5.25
CA ASN A 231 2.86 -20.21 4.61
C ASN A 231 3.12 -18.69 4.76
N PRO A 232 4.23 -18.25 5.41
CA PRO A 232 4.48 -16.83 5.67
C PRO A 232 4.72 -15.99 4.42
N ALA A 233 5.34 -16.57 3.39
CA ALA A 233 5.59 -15.87 2.13
C ALA A 233 4.29 -15.62 1.37
N ARG A 234 3.37 -16.61 1.38
CA ARG A 234 2.03 -16.47 0.80
C ARG A 234 1.22 -15.40 1.52
N ALA A 235 1.28 -15.37 2.85
CA ALA A 235 0.61 -14.35 3.65
C ALA A 235 1.13 -12.94 3.31
N LEU A 236 2.44 -12.74 3.22
CA LEU A 236 3.05 -11.46 2.84
C LEU A 236 2.69 -11.04 1.41
N TRP A 237 2.66 -11.99 0.46
CA TRP A 237 2.28 -11.70 -0.91
C TRP A 237 0.82 -11.22 -1.02
N LEU A 238 -0.09 -11.89 -0.32
CA LEU A 238 -1.51 -11.58 -0.36
C LEU A 238 -1.84 -10.26 0.35
N SER A 239 -1.11 -9.94 1.42
CA SER A 239 -1.33 -8.75 2.25
C SER A 239 -0.46 -7.57 1.82
N VAL A 240 0.81 -7.54 2.23
CA VAL A 240 1.66 -6.35 2.08
C VAL A 240 2.12 -6.12 0.64
N ALA A 241 2.41 -7.17 -0.13
CA ALA A 241 2.79 -7.01 -1.54
C ALA A 241 1.60 -6.68 -2.45
N ASN A 242 0.37 -6.67 -1.91
CA ASN A 242 -0.82 -6.30 -2.65
C ASN A 242 -0.72 -4.83 -3.09
N PRO A 243 -0.87 -4.52 -4.39
CA PRO A 243 -0.84 -3.17 -4.89
C PRO A 243 -1.79 -2.22 -4.16
N LEU A 244 -3.00 -2.69 -3.78
CA LEU A 244 -3.94 -1.88 -3.01
C LEU A 244 -3.40 -1.51 -1.63
N PHE A 245 -2.71 -2.44 -0.96
CA PHE A 245 -2.11 -2.19 0.35
C PHE A 245 -1.00 -1.14 0.24
N LEU A 246 -0.12 -1.29 -0.75
CA LEU A 246 0.98 -0.36 -0.98
C LEU A 246 0.48 1.03 -1.41
N THR A 247 -0.44 1.10 -2.37
CA THR A 247 -0.95 2.39 -2.85
C THR A 247 -1.78 3.09 -1.78
N ASN A 248 -2.64 2.39 -1.05
CA ASN A 248 -3.46 3.03 -0.03
C ASN A 248 -2.62 3.59 1.12
N PHE A 249 -1.65 2.83 1.62
CA PHE A 249 -0.89 3.26 2.81
C PHE A 249 0.30 4.15 2.49
N ILE A 250 0.99 3.94 1.37
CA ILE A 250 2.18 4.75 1.02
C ILE A 250 1.79 5.96 0.15
N VAL A 251 1.02 5.71 -0.91
CA VAL A 251 0.70 6.75 -1.90
C VAL A 251 -0.40 7.67 -1.39
N SER A 252 -1.53 7.12 -0.91
CA SER A 252 -2.64 7.91 -0.36
C SER A 252 -2.39 8.41 1.07
N VAL A 253 -1.36 7.88 1.75
CA VAL A 253 -0.99 8.24 3.12
C VAL A 253 -2.15 8.00 4.11
N HIS A 254 -2.80 6.83 4.01
CA HIS A 254 -3.94 6.48 4.85
C HIS A 254 -3.54 6.01 6.25
N ASN A 255 -4.23 6.52 7.27
CA ASN A 255 -3.94 6.24 8.67
C ASN A 255 -4.31 4.81 9.10
N ASP A 256 -5.18 4.14 8.34
CA ASP A 256 -5.50 2.72 8.47
C ASP A 256 -4.24 1.85 8.56
N ALA A 257 -3.13 2.27 7.94
CA ALA A 257 -1.84 1.60 8.05
C ALA A 257 -1.41 1.42 9.53
N ILE A 258 -1.49 2.50 10.30
CA ILE A 258 -1.14 2.54 11.73
C ILE A 258 -2.13 1.69 12.52
N MET A 259 -3.42 1.83 12.25
CA MET A 259 -4.47 1.06 12.92
C MET A 259 -4.29 -0.44 12.72
N ILE A 260 -4.03 -0.89 11.48
CA ILE A 260 -3.81 -2.30 11.16
C ILE A 260 -2.52 -2.81 11.80
N ALA A 261 -1.44 -2.03 11.78
CA ALA A 261 -0.19 -2.42 12.43
C ALA A 261 -0.37 -2.62 13.94
N LEU A 262 -1.08 -1.72 14.61
CA LEU A 262 -1.40 -1.84 16.04
C LEU A 262 -2.32 -3.03 16.31
N ALA A 263 -3.39 -3.21 15.52
CA ALA A 263 -4.31 -4.32 15.66
C ALA A 263 -3.63 -5.69 15.45
N LEU A 264 -2.74 -5.80 14.44
CA LEU A 264 -1.92 -6.99 14.23
C LEU A 264 -0.93 -7.20 15.39
N GLY A 265 -0.38 -6.12 15.94
CA GLY A 265 0.52 -6.15 17.10
C GLY A 265 -0.18 -6.72 18.33
N GLY A 266 -1.37 -6.20 18.65
CA GLY A 266 -2.18 -6.68 19.76
C GLY A 266 -2.63 -8.13 19.57
N THR A 267 -3.09 -8.48 18.36
CA THR A 267 -3.43 -9.87 18.01
C THR A 267 -2.24 -10.80 18.18
N TYR A 268 -1.04 -10.38 17.77
CA TYR A 268 0.17 -11.17 17.94
C TYR A 268 0.56 -11.33 19.41
N ALA A 269 0.47 -10.26 20.21
CA ALA A 269 0.73 -10.31 21.65
C ALA A 269 -0.23 -11.26 22.37
N ALA A 270 -1.53 -11.18 22.07
CA ALA A 270 -2.54 -12.07 22.61
C ALA A 270 -2.34 -13.53 22.18
N ALA A 271 -1.93 -13.78 20.93
CA ALA A 271 -1.69 -15.12 20.41
C ALA A 271 -0.45 -15.80 21.05
N VAL A 272 0.61 -15.03 21.32
CA VAL A 272 1.85 -15.53 21.94
C VAL A 272 1.71 -15.67 23.46
N HIS A 273 1.03 -14.72 24.11
CA HIS A 273 0.86 -14.71 25.56
C HIS A 273 -0.58 -15.07 25.94
N ARG A 274 -0.90 -16.36 26.01
CA ARG A 274 -2.26 -16.87 26.36
C ARG A 274 -2.61 -16.72 27.86
N ASN A 275 -2.16 -15.65 28.49
CA ASN A 275 -2.39 -15.30 29.90
C ASN A 275 -2.77 -13.82 30.00
N TRP A 276 -2.95 -13.31 31.23
CA TRP A 276 -3.31 -11.91 31.48
C TRP A 276 -2.37 -10.89 30.82
N LYS A 277 -1.08 -11.23 30.61
CA LYS A 277 -0.13 -10.35 29.92
C LYS A 277 -0.49 -10.15 28.46
N GLY A 278 -0.96 -11.18 27.76
CA GLY A 278 -1.44 -11.02 26.39
C GLY A 278 -2.79 -10.33 26.29
N GLY A 279 -3.62 -10.38 27.35
CA GLY A 279 -4.83 -9.58 27.45
C GLY A 279 -4.57 -8.09 27.74
N LEU A 280 -3.44 -7.74 28.37
CA LEU A 280 -3.05 -6.35 28.62
C LEU A 280 -2.19 -5.73 27.50
N LEU A 281 -1.38 -6.56 26.83
CA LEU A 281 -0.55 -6.14 25.70
C LEU A 281 -1.31 -6.18 24.36
N GLY A 282 -2.42 -6.91 24.32
CA GLY A 282 -3.29 -7.10 23.16
C GLY A 282 -4.39 -6.06 23.07
#